data_AF-T2JH72-F1
#
_entry.id   AF-T2JH72-F1
#
_cell.length_a   1.000
_cell.length_b   1.000
_cell.length_c   1.000
_cell.angle_alpha   90.00
_cell.angle_beta   90.00
_cell.angle_gamma   90.00
#
_symmetry.space_group_name_H-M   'P 1'
#
loop_
_entity.id
_entity.type
_entity.pdbx_description
1 polymer ?
#
loop_
_entity_poly.entity_id
_entity_poly.type
_entity_poly.pdbx_seq_one_letter_code
_entity_poly.pdbx_strand_id
1 'polypeptide(L)'
;MGTVDGGHTYKSLSNNFLTHTVHTKTFGRYKDDLYEYIFTSLDPKYSKGQFNKNLYNLLQNTLPECNNQRPTEFLMLRTSSQLMNFLVVENGKKPEHYVFVDMISNMGVTRTMGLLLKVVLVSGKVKPYLEKRFSILFNHYESFTKDGVPWLVKSLENLQLAFSVHFGKVDLSCLKQVKMR
;
A
#
# COMPACT_ATOMS: atom_id res chain seq x y z
N MET A 1 -6.36 6.28 17.61
CA MET A 1 -5.09 5.64 17.23
C MET A 1 -5.42 4.36 16.50
N GLY A 2 -5.08 4.28 15.21
CA GLY A 2 -5.38 3.11 14.37
C GLY A 2 -4.50 1.93 14.76
N THR A 3 -4.96 1.14 15.71
CA THR A 3 -4.41 -0.18 15.98
C THR A 3 -4.94 -1.13 14.92
N VAL A 4 -4.05 -1.79 14.22
CA VAL A 4 -4.33 -2.74 13.15
C VAL A 4 -3.46 -3.94 13.41
N ASP A 5 -4.13 -5.08 13.55
CA ASP A 5 -3.54 -6.39 13.82
C ASP A 5 -2.84 -6.46 15.19
N GLY A 6 -3.49 -7.09 16.17
CA GLY A 6 -2.92 -7.35 17.50
C GLY A 6 -2.58 -6.13 18.37
N GLY A 7 -3.01 -4.91 18.02
CA GLY A 7 -2.74 -3.70 18.81
C GLY A 7 -1.58 -2.84 18.29
N HIS A 8 -0.92 -3.24 17.20
CA HIS A 8 0.18 -2.48 16.61
C HIS A 8 -0.31 -1.36 15.69
N THR A 9 0.50 -0.32 15.50
CA THR A 9 0.23 0.74 14.50
C THR A 9 0.93 0.40 13.18
N TYR A 10 0.42 0.92 12.06
CA TYR A 10 1.07 0.76 10.74
C TYR A 10 2.56 1.14 10.75
N LYS A 11 2.95 2.18 11.51
CA LYS A 11 4.34 2.61 11.66
C LYS A 11 5.19 1.61 12.45
N SER A 12 4.62 0.97 13.47
CA SER A 12 5.31 -0.09 14.22
C SER A 12 5.53 -1.32 13.34
N LEU A 13 4.52 -1.73 12.57
CA LEU A 13 4.60 -2.88 11.66
C LEU A 13 5.64 -2.64 10.56
N SER A 14 5.66 -1.45 9.95
CA SER A 14 6.65 -1.12 8.93
C SER A 14 8.06 -1.05 9.51
N ASN A 15 8.23 -0.48 10.71
CA ASN A 15 9.53 -0.43 11.37
C ASN A 15 10.05 -1.83 11.67
N ASN A 16 9.22 -2.73 12.19
CA ASN A 16 9.61 -4.12 12.42
C ASN A 16 10.07 -4.79 11.12
N PHE A 17 9.29 -4.65 10.05
CA PHE A 17 9.67 -5.18 8.73
C PHE A 17 11.02 -4.61 8.22
N LEU A 18 11.24 -3.31 8.36
CA LEU A 18 12.48 -2.66 7.96
C LEU A 18 13.68 -3.10 8.80
N THR A 19 13.51 -3.25 10.12
CA THR A 19 14.55 -3.78 11.01
C THR A 19 14.96 -5.20 10.61
N HIS A 20 14.00 -6.06 10.25
CA HIS A 20 14.31 -7.39 9.71
C HIS A 20 15.01 -7.32 8.36
N THR A 21 14.59 -6.41 7.48
CA THR A 21 15.16 -6.23 6.12
C THR A 21 16.66 -5.89 6.16
N VAL A 22 17.14 -5.18 7.18
CA VAL A 22 18.59 -4.86 7.34
C VAL A 22 19.44 -6.12 7.42
N HIS A 23 18.90 -7.22 7.95
CA HIS A 23 19.57 -8.50 8.05
C HIS A 23 19.34 -9.43 6.84
N THR A 24 18.46 -9.04 5.92
CA THR A 24 18.13 -9.83 4.74
C THR A 24 19.28 -9.82 3.74
N LYS A 25 19.85 -10.99 3.48
CA LYS A 25 21.07 -11.14 2.68
C LYS A 25 20.84 -10.99 1.18
N THR A 26 19.66 -11.37 0.70
CA THR A 26 19.35 -11.45 -0.72
C THR A 26 18.03 -10.74 -1.05
N PHE A 27 17.99 -10.10 -2.21
CA PHE A 27 16.81 -9.40 -2.69
C PHE A 27 15.65 -10.36 -2.96
N GLY A 28 15.92 -11.59 -3.40
CA GLY A 28 14.91 -12.64 -3.49
C GLY A 28 14.20 -12.87 -2.16
N ARG A 29 14.96 -13.02 -1.07
CA ARG A 29 14.39 -13.20 0.27
C ARG A 29 13.59 -11.98 0.73
N TYR A 30 14.06 -10.78 0.44
CA TYR A 30 13.30 -9.55 0.71
C TYR A 30 11.93 -9.55 0.03
N LYS A 31 11.84 -10.07 -1.21
CA LYS A 31 10.56 -10.16 -1.93
C LYS A 31 9.61 -11.18 -1.29
N ASP A 32 10.12 -12.30 -0.79
CA ASP A 32 9.32 -13.26 -0.02
C ASP A 32 8.82 -12.65 1.30
N ASP A 33 9.71 -11.99 2.05
CA ASP A 33 9.34 -11.32 3.31
C ASP A 33 8.30 -10.20 3.05
N LEU A 34 8.46 -9.44 1.94
CA LEU A 34 7.52 -8.41 1.54
C LEU A 34 6.15 -8.99 1.16
N TYR A 35 6.13 -10.15 0.48
CA TYR A 35 4.89 -10.86 0.19
C TYR A 35 4.16 -11.25 1.49
N GLU A 36 4.85 -11.86 2.45
CA GLU A 36 4.28 -12.24 3.74
C GLU A 36 3.78 -11.01 4.52
N TYR A 37 4.55 -9.93 4.52
CA TYR A 37 4.18 -8.66 5.16
C TYR A 37 2.89 -8.04 4.57
N ILE A 38 2.67 -8.17 3.26
CA ILE A 38 1.44 -7.71 2.60
C ILE A 38 0.30 -8.69 2.88
N PHE A 39 0.56 -9.98 2.72
CA PHE A 39 -0.43 -11.06 2.87
C PHE A 39 -1.08 -11.08 4.26
N THR A 40 -0.29 -10.89 5.32
CA THR A 40 -0.78 -10.86 6.72
C THR A 40 -1.84 -9.78 6.97
N SER A 41 -1.91 -8.73 6.14
CA SER A 41 -2.93 -7.69 6.26
C SER A 41 -4.16 -7.89 5.36
N LEU A 42 -4.18 -8.93 4.55
CA LEU A 42 -5.33 -9.27 3.74
C LEU A 42 -6.35 -10.04 4.59
N ASP A 43 -7.63 -9.78 4.35
CA ASP A 43 -8.68 -10.59 4.96
C ASP A 43 -8.51 -12.05 4.49
N PRO A 44 -8.49 -13.06 5.39
CA PRO A 44 -8.36 -14.47 5.02
C PRO A 44 -9.41 -14.96 4.01
N LYS A 45 -10.56 -14.27 3.90
CA LYS A 45 -11.59 -14.53 2.89
C LYS A 45 -11.21 -14.01 1.51
N TYR A 46 -10.51 -12.87 1.45
CA TYR A 46 -9.99 -12.29 0.21
C TYR A 46 -8.68 -12.96 -0.24
N SER A 47 -7.89 -13.46 0.71
CA SER A 47 -6.59 -14.07 0.46
C SER A 47 -6.66 -15.48 -0.16
N LYS A 48 -7.85 -15.99 -0.48
CA LYS A 48 -8.00 -17.28 -1.17
C LYS A 48 -8.24 -17.02 -2.65
N GLY A 49 -7.19 -17.07 -3.48
CA GLY A 49 -7.39 -17.07 -4.94
C GLY A 49 -6.30 -16.41 -5.77
N GLN A 50 -6.74 -15.81 -6.88
CA GLN A 50 -5.89 -15.30 -7.96
C GLN A 50 -5.07 -14.06 -7.56
N PHE A 51 -5.60 -13.21 -6.68
CA PHE A 51 -4.89 -12.01 -6.21
C PHE A 51 -3.51 -12.35 -5.64
N ASN A 52 -3.44 -13.35 -4.75
CA ASN A 52 -2.18 -13.73 -4.10
C ASN A 52 -1.18 -14.36 -5.05
N LYS A 53 -1.65 -15.19 -5.99
CA LYS A 53 -0.80 -15.72 -7.06
C LYS A 53 -0.23 -14.60 -7.92
N ASN A 54 -1.07 -13.64 -8.32
CA ASN A 54 -0.65 -12.49 -9.11
C ASN A 54 0.33 -11.60 -8.34
N LEU A 55 0.08 -11.33 -7.06
CA LEU A 55 0.96 -10.56 -6.19
C LEU A 55 2.33 -11.24 -6.03
N TYR A 56 2.34 -12.54 -5.73
CA TYR A 56 3.59 -13.29 -5.60
C TYR A 56 4.37 -13.31 -6.91
N ASN A 57 3.68 -13.59 -8.03
CA ASN A 57 4.30 -13.60 -9.35
C ASN A 57 4.87 -12.22 -9.74
N LEU A 58 4.13 -11.13 -9.47
CA LEU A 58 4.61 -9.77 -9.69
C LEU A 58 5.91 -9.51 -8.92
N LEU A 59 5.95 -9.86 -7.65
CA LEU A 59 7.15 -9.70 -6.82
C LEU A 59 8.30 -10.52 -7.40
N GLN A 60 8.12 -11.83 -7.59
CA GLN A 60 9.20 -12.69 -8.07
C GLN A 60 9.76 -12.25 -9.44
N ASN A 61 8.88 -11.80 -10.34
CA ASN A 61 9.26 -11.29 -11.66
C ASN A 61 9.80 -9.85 -11.66
N THR A 62 9.77 -9.15 -10.52
CA THR A 62 10.40 -7.83 -10.40
C THR A 62 11.90 -7.99 -10.18
N LEU A 63 12.70 -7.55 -11.16
CA LEU A 63 14.17 -7.54 -11.15
C LEU A 63 14.78 -8.90 -10.71
N PRO A 64 14.40 -10.03 -11.33
CA PRO A 64 14.90 -11.36 -10.94
C PRO A 64 16.43 -11.48 -11.03
N GLU A 65 17.05 -10.75 -11.95
CA GLU A 65 18.51 -10.66 -12.13
C GLU A 65 19.22 -10.09 -10.89
N CYS A 66 18.50 -9.34 -10.05
CA CYS A 66 19.02 -8.77 -8.80
C CYS A 66 18.82 -9.69 -7.59
N ASN A 67 18.18 -10.87 -7.73
CA ASN A 67 17.77 -11.70 -6.59
C ASN A 67 18.90 -12.06 -5.62
N ASN A 68 20.12 -12.25 -6.12
CA ASN A 68 21.28 -12.62 -5.30
C ASN A 68 22.00 -11.41 -4.67
N GLN A 69 21.59 -10.19 -5.01
CA GLN A 69 22.15 -8.95 -4.47
C GLN A 69 21.51 -8.60 -3.13
N ARG A 70 22.15 -7.74 -2.34
CA ARG A 70 21.51 -7.20 -1.13
C ARG A 70 20.35 -6.26 -1.49
N PRO A 71 19.26 -6.21 -0.69
CA PRO A 71 18.18 -5.25 -0.90
C PRO A 71 18.71 -3.82 -0.70
N THR A 72 18.85 -3.08 -1.80
CA THR A 72 19.22 -1.65 -1.74
C THR A 72 17.97 -0.78 -1.73
N GLU A 73 18.11 0.46 -1.28
CA GLU A 73 17.00 1.43 -1.32
C GLU A 73 16.42 1.59 -2.73
N PHE A 74 17.27 1.52 -3.77
CA PHE A 74 16.83 1.55 -5.16
C PHE A 74 15.95 0.34 -5.51
N LEU A 75 16.38 -0.88 -5.15
CA LEU A 75 15.60 -2.10 -5.41
C LEU A 75 14.27 -2.09 -4.64
N MET A 76 14.28 -1.63 -3.39
CA MET A 76 13.07 -1.47 -2.58
C MET A 76 12.11 -0.45 -3.19
N LEU A 77 12.62 0.70 -3.64
CA LEU A 77 11.80 1.74 -4.29
C LEU A 77 11.21 1.25 -5.61
N ARG A 78 12.01 0.57 -6.45
CA ARG A 78 11.53 -0.01 -7.72
C ARG A 78 10.44 -1.05 -7.49
N THR A 79 10.63 -1.94 -6.54
CA THR A 79 9.64 -2.97 -6.18
C THR A 79 8.36 -2.35 -5.63
N SER A 80 8.48 -1.37 -4.73
CA SER A 80 7.33 -0.65 -4.18
C SER A 80 6.57 0.12 -5.27
N SER A 81 7.29 0.69 -6.24
CA SER A 81 6.68 1.38 -7.38
C SER A 81 5.91 0.40 -8.27
N GLN A 82 6.46 -0.79 -8.55
CA GLN A 82 5.76 -1.84 -9.32
C GLN A 82 4.52 -2.36 -8.59
N LEU A 83 4.60 -2.52 -7.27
CA LEU A 83 3.43 -2.84 -6.46
C LEU A 83 2.33 -1.78 -6.60
N MET A 84 2.66 -0.49 -6.60
CA MET A 84 1.64 0.57 -6.79
C MET A 84 0.99 0.52 -8.18
N ASN A 85 1.72 0.11 -9.21
CA ASN A 85 1.16 -0.06 -10.55
C ASN A 85 0.10 -1.17 -10.56
N PHE A 86 0.42 -2.29 -9.92
CA PHE A 86 -0.46 -3.45 -9.82
C PHE A 86 -1.67 -3.18 -8.92
N LEU A 87 -1.45 -2.57 -7.75
CA LEU A 87 -2.50 -2.38 -6.74
C LEU A 87 -3.46 -1.24 -7.08
N VAL A 88 -3.02 -0.21 -7.82
CA VAL A 88 -3.81 0.99 -8.09
C VAL A 88 -4.10 1.13 -9.59
N VAL A 89 -3.11 1.56 -10.37
CA VAL A 89 -3.23 1.74 -11.82
C VAL A 89 -1.84 1.90 -12.45
N GLU A 90 -1.58 1.25 -13.57
CA GLU A 90 -0.27 1.29 -14.21
C GLU A 90 -0.04 2.57 -15.04
N ASN A 91 -1.00 2.96 -15.88
CA ASN A 91 -0.85 4.10 -16.78
C ASN A 91 -2.18 4.80 -17.05
N GLY A 92 -2.12 6.06 -17.50
CA GLY A 92 -3.30 6.86 -17.80
C GLY A 92 -3.86 6.70 -19.23
N LYS A 93 -3.17 5.99 -20.13
CA LYS A 93 -3.67 5.77 -21.51
C LYS A 93 -4.80 4.73 -21.51
N LYS A 94 -4.67 3.70 -20.68
CA LYS A 94 -5.70 2.71 -20.39
C LYS A 94 -5.68 2.47 -18.88
N PRO A 95 -6.48 3.22 -18.09
CA PRO A 95 -6.45 3.12 -16.64
C PRO A 95 -7.14 1.84 -16.19
N GLU A 96 -6.50 0.69 -16.39
CA GLU A 96 -6.96 -0.58 -15.86
C GLU A 96 -6.65 -0.63 -14.36
N HIS A 97 -7.69 -0.53 -13.56
CA HIS A 97 -7.60 -0.47 -12.10
C HIS A 97 -8.53 -1.50 -11.44
N TYR A 98 -8.75 -2.63 -12.13
CA TYR A 98 -9.62 -3.71 -11.66
C TYR A 98 -9.17 -4.27 -10.32
N VAL A 99 -7.85 -4.42 -10.09
CA VAL A 99 -7.30 -4.87 -8.81
C VAL A 99 -7.70 -3.92 -7.68
N PHE A 100 -7.65 -2.61 -7.93
CA PHE A 100 -8.05 -1.59 -6.96
C PHE A 100 -9.54 -1.66 -6.64
N VAL A 101 -10.39 -1.75 -7.67
CA VAL A 101 -11.85 -1.87 -7.52
C VAL A 101 -12.21 -3.17 -6.80
N ASP A 102 -11.55 -4.28 -7.13
CA ASP A 102 -11.74 -5.58 -6.49
C ASP A 102 -11.38 -5.53 -5.00
N MET A 103 -10.23 -4.94 -4.65
CA MET A 103 -9.84 -4.73 -3.25
C MET A 103 -10.87 -3.88 -2.49
N ILE A 104 -11.34 -2.77 -3.08
CA ILE A 104 -12.36 -1.93 -2.46
C ILE A 104 -13.68 -2.69 -2.27
N SER A 105 -14.10 -3.46 -3.26
CA SER A 105 -15.38 -4.18 -3.25
C SER A 105 -15.38 -5.31 -2.22
N ASN A 106 -14.25 -6.00 -2.05
CA ASN A 106 -14.16 -7.16 -1.16
C ASN A 106 -13.65 -6.83 0.26
N MET A 107 -12.76 -5.85 0.41
CA MET A 107 -12.16 -5.50 1.70
C MET A 107 -12.64 -4.16 2.26
N GLY A 108 -13.26 -3.32 1.43
CA GLY A 108 -13.65 -1.96 1.77
C GLY A 108 -12.49 -0.96 1.68
N VAL A 109 -12.83 0.29 1.38
CA VAL A 109 -11.88 1.40 1.15
C VAL A 109 -10.82 1.53 2.25
N THR A 110 -11.22 1.49 3.52
CA THR A 110 -10.31 1.70 4.64
C THR A 110 -9.22 0.63 4.73
N ARG A 111 -9.56 -0.65 4.50
CA ARG A 111 -8.57 -1.73 4.51
C ARG A 111 -7.65 -1.65 3.29
N THR A 112 -8.20 -1.34 2.12
CA THR A 112 -7.41 -1.10 0.90
C THR A 112 -6.40 0.04 1.09
N MET A 113 -6.83 1.16 1.67
CA MET A 113 -5.92 2.28 1.96
C MET A 113 -4.86 1.90 2.99
N GLY A 114 -5.24 1.10 4.00
CA GLY A 114 -4.31 0.53 4.97
C GLY A 114 -3.21 -0.29 4.31
N LEU A 115 -3.56 -1.15 3.35
CA LEU A 115 -2.62 -1.95 2.57
C LEU A 115 -1.64 -1.06 1.79
N LEU A 116 -2.16 -0.06 1.07
CA LEU A 116 -1.33 0.88 0.32
C LEU A 116 -0.40 1.66 1.23
N LEU A 117 -0.90 2.10 2.38
CA LEU A 117 -0.09 2.79 3.39
C LEU A 117 1.04 1.89 3.92
N LYS A 118 0.79 0.59 4.16
CA LYS A 118 1.85 -0.35 4.55
C LYS A 118 2.98 -0.37 3.52
N VAL A 119 2.66 -0.42 2.22
CA VAL A 119 3.67 -0.40 1.15
C VAL A 119 4.40 0.95 1.10
N VAL A 120 3.69 2.07 1.30
CA VAL A 120 4.32 3.39 1.37
C VAL A 120 5.30 3.49 2.53
N LEU A 121 4.96 2.91 3.69
CA LEU A 121 5.82 2.96 4.87
C LEU A 121 7.07 2.06 4.74
N VAL A 122 7.05 1.04 3.90
CA VAL A 122 8.24 0.24 3.56
C VAL A 122 9.24 1.05 2.73
N SER A 123 8.77 1.95 1.88
CA SER A 123 9.62 2.84 1.09
C SER A 123 9.00 4.24 1.03
N GLY A 124 9.33 5.10 1.98
CA GLY A 124 8.75 6.46 2.08
C GLY A 124 8.89 7.29 0.80
N LYS A 125 9.91 7.01 -0.02
CA LYS A 125 10.13 7.61 -1.35
C LYS A 125 9.04 7.26 -2.39
N VAL A 126 8.16 6.29 -2.11
CA VAL A 126 7.05 5.89 -3.00
C VAL A 126 5.78 6.72 -2.76
N LYS A 127 5.72 7.57 -1.73
CA LYS A 127 4.55 8.44 -1.50
C LYS A 127 4.18 9.28 -2.74
N PRO A 128 5.10 10.03 -3.38
CA PRO A 128 4.78 10.78 -4.60
C PRO A 128 4.31 9.89 -5.76
N TYR A 129 4.78 8.64 -5.81
CA TYR A 129 4.31 7.67 -6.81
C TYR A 129 2.86 7.27 -6.56
N LEU A 130 2.47 7.03 -5.31
CA LEU A 130 1.08 6.73 -4.96
C LEU A 130 0.17 7.92 -5.29
N GLU A 131 0.58 9.14 -4.95
CA GLU A 131 -0.15 10.37 -5.33
C GLU A 131 -0.37 10.44 -6.83
N LYS A 132 0.67 10.19 -7.63
CA LYS A 132 0.56 10.13 -9.09
C LYS A 132 -0.42 9.05 -9.58
N ARG A 133 -0.49 7.88 -8.93
CA ARG A 133 -1.46 6.83 -9.28
C ARG A 133 -2.91 7.29 -9.04
N PHE A 134 -3.15 7.96 -7.92
CA PHE A 134 -4.46 8.55 -7.65
C PHE A 134 -4.80 9.72 -8.57
N SER A 135 -3.83 10.53 -9.01
CA SER A 135 -4.07 11.56 -10.03
C SER A 135 -4.54 10.96 -11.36
N ILE A 136 -4.01 9.79 -11.75
CA ILE A 136 -4.49 9.08 -12.95
C ILE A 136 -5.96 8.65 -12.79
N LEU A 137 -6.32 8.08 -11.64
CA LEU A 137 -7.71 7.69 -11.37
C LEU A 137 -8.64 8.90 -11.33
N PHE A 138 -8.21 9.99 -10.68
CA PHE A 138 -8.95 11.24 -10.64
C PHE A 138 -9.24 11.76 -12.05
N ASN A 139 -8.21 11.88 -12.90
CA ASN A 139 -8.36 12.35 -14.27
C ASN A 139 -9.27 11.43 -15.11
N HIS A 140 -9.23 10.12 -14.87
CA HIS A 140 -10.11 9.17 -15.56
C HIS A 140 -11.59 9.38 -15.22
N TYR A 141 -11.89 9.78 -13.99
CA TYR A 141 -13.24 9.94 -13.47
C TYR A 141 -13.71 11.39 -13.35
N GLU A 142 -12.92 12.36 -13.81
CA GLU A 142 -13.21 13.79 -13.64
C GLU A 142 -14.55 14.22 -14.28
N SER A 143 -14.93 13.59 -15.39
CA SER A 143 -16.19 13.84 -16.09
C SER A 143 -17.40 13.10 -15.50
N PHE A 144 -17.19 12.22 -14.52
CA PHE A 144 -18.26 11.46 -13.88
C PHE A 144 -18.87 12.29 -12.75
N THR A 145 -20.18 12.16 -12.54
CA THR A 145 -20.83 12.80 -11.40
C THR A 145 -20.27 12.19 -10.10
N LYS A 146 -20.22 13.00 -9.03
CA LYS A 146 -19.74 12.54 -7.71
C LYS A 146 -20.49 11.29 -7.22
N ASP A 147 -21.78 11.22 -7.49
CA ASP A 147 -22.64 10.07 -7.16
C ASP A 147 -22.28 8.80 -7.95
N GLY A 148 -21.59 8.94 -9.10
CA GLY A 148 -21.11 7.83 -9.90
C GLY A 148 -19.85 7.16 -9.37
N VAL A 149 -19.07 7.83 -8.51
CA VAL A 149 -17.77 7.34 -8.00
C VAL A 149 -17.51 7.60 -6.50
N PRO A 150 -18.47 7.29 -5.59
CA PRO A 150 -18.30 7.54 -4.15
C PRO A 150 -17.08 6.81 -3.54
N TRP A 151 -16.68 5.68 -4.14
CA TRP A 151 -15.47 4.94 -3.72
C TRP A 151 -14.19 5.74 -3.93
N LEU A 152 -14.10 6.55 -4.99
CA LEU A 152 -12.91 7.33 -5.32
C LEU A 152 -12.77 8.51 -4.36
N VAL A 153 -13.87 9.22 -4.10
CA VAL A 153 -13.93 10.30 -3.10
C VAL A 153 -13.50 9.78 -1.74
N LYS A 154 -14.12 8.68 -1.28
CA LYS A 154 -13.76 8.06 0.01
C LYS A 154 -12.31 7.60 0.06
N SER A 155 -11.76 7.10 -1.06
CA SER A 155 -10.36 6.68 -1.13
C SER A 155 -9.41 7.86 -0.99
N LEU A 156 -9.69 8.98 -1.68
CA LEU A 156 -8.90 10.21 -1.58
C LEU A 156 -8.95 10.81 -0.15
N GLU A 157 -10.11 10.83 0.48
CA GLU A 157 -10.26 11.27 1.89
C GLU A 157 -9.44 10.40 2.85
N ASN A 158 -9.52 9.07 2.72
CA ASN A 158 -8.75 8.15 3.56
C ASN A 158 -7.25 8.30 3.32
N LEU A 159 -6.83 8.50 2.06
CA LEU A 159 -5.43 8.73 1.70
C LEU A 159 -4.90 10.03 2.33
N GLN A 160 -5.66 11.12 2.25
CA GLN A 160 -5.28 12.41 2.83
C GLN A 160 -5.20 12.36 4.36
N LEU A 161 -6.14 11.68 5.02
CA LEU A 161 -6.09 11.42 6.45
C LEU A 161 -4.85 10.58 6.83
N ALA A 162 -4.61 9.48 6.14
CA ALA A 162 -3.45 8.63 6.36
C ALA A 162 -2.14 9.42 6.19
N PHE A 163 -2.03 10.24 5.14
CA PHE A 163 -0.84 11.04 4.92
C PHE A 163 -0.65 12.12 5.97
N SER A 164 -1.73 12.77 6.42
CA SER A 164 -1.66 13.77 7.49
C SER A 164 -1.19 13.15 8.81
N VAL A 165 -1.66 11.94 9.13
CA VAL A 165 -1.29 11.20 10.35
C VAL A 165 0.15 10.69 10.30
N HIS A 166 0.61 10.19 9.15
CA HIS A 166 1.87 9.46 9.04
C HIS A 166 3.04 10.30 8.51
N PHE A 167 2.77 11.33 7.72
CA PHE A 167 3.78 12.18 7.05
C PHE A 167 3.57 13.68 7.28
N GLY A 168 2.44 14.09 7.87
CA GLY A 168 2.17 15.47 8.23
C GLY A 168 2.93 15.91 9.49
N LYS A 169 3.06 17.22 9.69
CA LYS A 169 3.53 17.82 10.96
C LYS A 169 2.43 17.84 12.04
N VAL A 170 1.31 17.15 11.82
CA VAL A 170 0.12 17.26 12.66
C VAL A 170 0.38 16.58 13.99
N ASP A 171 0.41 17.37 15.06
CA ASP A 171 0.43 16.85 16.42
C ASP A 171 -0.97 16.33 16.80
N LEU A 172 -1.11 15.02 16.86
CA LEU A 172 -2.35 14.34 17.21
C LEU A 172 -2.52 14.15 18.73
N SER A 173 -1.67 14.78 19.55
CA SER A 173 -1.75 14.78 21.02
C SER A 173 -3.16 15.15 21.53
N CYS A 174 -3.82 16.11 20.90
CA CYS A 174 -5.18 16.55 21.24
C CYS A 174 -6.23 15.42 21.13
N LEU A 175 -6.12 14.55 20.10
CA LEU A 175 -7.06 13.43 19.91
C LEU A 175 -6.81 12.27 20.90
N LYS A 176 -5.67 12.24 21.60
CA LYS A 176 -5.40 11.24 22.65
C LYS A 176 -6.23 11.50 23.90
N GLN A 177 -6.56 12.76 24.19
CA GLN A 177 -7.31 13.16 25.39
C GLN A 177 -8.80 12.84 25.28
N VAL A 178 -9.37 12.78 24.06
CA VAL A 178 -10.80 12.50 23.86
C VAL A 178 -11.15 11.03 24.13
N LYS A 179 -10.18 10.11 24.14
CA LYS A 179 -10.39 8.68 24.46
C LYS A 179 -10.26 8.35 25.96
N MET A 180 -10.10 9.36 26.83
CA MET A 180 -10.09 9.23 28.30
C MET A 180 -11.22 10.06 28.94
N ARG A 181 -12.45 9.92 28.43
CA ARG A 181 -13.67 10.28 29.15
C ARG A 181 -14.69 9.17 28.99
#